data_AF-A0AAN8HNR2-F1
#
_entry.id   AF-A0AAN8HNR2-F1
#
_cell.length_a   1.000
_cell.length_b   1.000
_cell.length_c   1.000
_cell.angle_alpha   90.00
_cell.angle_beta   90.00
_cell.angle_gamma   90.00
#
_symmetry.space_group_name_H-M   'P 1'
#
loop_
_entity.id
_entity.type
_entity.pdbx_description
1 polymer ?
#
loop_
_entity_poly.entity_id
_entity_poly.type
_entity_poly.pdbx_seq_one_letter_code
_entity_poly.pdbx_strand_id
1 'polypeptide(L)'
;MLLLISHRVTAEVKHNQTGNIVCKAQGEWNGVLEFTYSNGENKVIDTSKHPIIKKKIQPIEKQGQYESRRLWQHVTASLKGGHLDAATDHKRCLEDRQRREAKQRAASHSPWKPKYFIKEGEGWVYHNPLWKAQ
;
A
#
# COMPACT_ATOMS: atom_id res chain seq x y z
N MET A 1 -4.37 24.42 -26.14
CA MET A 1 -4.19 24.42 -24.67
C MET A 1 -5.07 23.32 -24.09
N LEU A 2 -4.56 22.09 -24.02
CA LEU A 2 -5.28 20.95 -23.43
C LEU A 2 -5.21 21.09 -21.91
N LEU A 3 -6.36 21.27 -21.28
CA LEU A 3 -6.51 21.22 -19.82
C LEU A 3 -6.08 19.84 -19.34
N LEU A 4 -4.92 19.75 -18.68
CA LEU A 4 -4.54 18.59 -17.89
C LEU A 4 -5.56 18.46 -16.75
N ILE A 5 -6.57 17.62 -16.93
CA ILE A 5 -7.50 17.22 -15.87
C ILE A 5 -6.77 16.26 -14.93
N SER A 6 -5.76 16.75 -14.22
CA SER A 6 -4.97 15.90 -13.36
C SER A 6 -5.69 15.73 -12.03
N HIS A 7 -5.95 14.48 -11.65
CA HIS A 7 -6.45 14.05 -10.33
C HIS A 7 -7.93 14.25 -10.02
N ARG A 8 -8.76 14.66 -10.99
CA ARG A 8 -10.21 14.70 -10.77
C ARG A 8 -10.83 13.32 -10.58
N VAL A 9 -11.77 13.24 -9.66
CA VAL A 9 -12.58 12.05 -9.39
C VAL A 9 -14.04 12.45 -9.25
N THR A 10 -14.94 11.53 -9.62
CA THR A 10 -16.36 11.58 -9.31
C THR A 10 -16.80 10.22 -8.78
N ALA A 11 -17.75 10.19 -7.85
CA ALA A 11 -18.28 8.97 -7.27
C ALA A 11 -19.74 9.13 -6.84
N GLU A 12 -20.47 8.02 -6.81
CA GLU A 12 -21.83 7.94 -6.26
C GLU A 12 -21.89 6.83 -5.21
N VAL A 13 -22.48 7.15 -4.06
CA VAL A 13 -22.80 6.16 -3.03
C VAL A 13 -24.27 5.81 -3.18
N LYS A 14 -24.56 4.51 -3.33
CA LYS A 14 -25.92 3.99 -3.50
C LYS A 14 -26.30 3.09 -2.35
N HIS A 15 -27.57 3.15 -1.95
CA HIS A 15 -28.12 2.20 -1.00
C HIS A 15 -28.30 0.83 -1.67
N ASN A 16 -27.68 -0.22 -1.13
CA ASN A 16 -27.61 -1.53 -1.80
C ASN A 16 -28.98 -2.14 -2.12
N GLN A 17 -29.99 -1.93 -1.27
CA GLN A 17 -31.31 -2.54 -1.48
C GLN A 17 -32.17 -1.76 -2.48
N THR A 18 -32.08 -0.43 -2.49
CA THR A 18 -32.98 0.43 -3.27
C THR A 18 -32.34 1.02 -4.52
N GLY A 19 -31.01 0.98 -4.64
CA GLY A 19 -30.25 1.60 -5.72
C GLY A 19 -30.21 3.14 -5.68
N ASN A 20 -30.93 3.76 -4.74
CA ASN A 20 -31.00 5.21 -4.60
C ASN A 20 -29.63 5.80 -4.26
N ILE A 21 -29.28 6.89 -4.95
CA ILE A 21 -28.07 7.65 -4.67
C ILE A 21 -28.28 8.43 -3.37
N VAL A 22 -27.44 8.15 -2.38
CA VAL A 22 -27.47 8.81 -1.07
C VAL A 22 -26.42 9.91 -0.95
N CYS A 23 -25.36 9.83 -1.76
CA CYS A 23 -24.29 10.83 -1.80
C CYS A 23 -23.65 10.85 -3.18
N LYS A 24 -23.35 12.05 -3.69
CA LYS A 24 -22.45 12.26 -4.83
C LYS A 24 -21.17 12.90 -4.30
N ALA A 25 -20.02 12.46 -4.80
CA ALA A 25 -18.73 13.05 -4.47
C ALA A 25 -18.01 13.47 -5.74
N GLN A 26 -17.31 14.61 -5.71
CA GLN A 26 -16.51 15.09 -6.82
C GLN A 26 -15.33 15.94 -6.33
N GLY A 27 -14.34 16.16 -7.17
CA GLY A 27 -13.22 17.04 -6.86
C GLY A 27 -11.89 16.38 -7.21
N GLU A 28 -10.85 16.66 -6.42
CA GLU A 28 -9.49 16.17 -6.64
C GLU A 28 -9.04 15.31 -5.46
N TRP A 29 -8.60 14.07 -5.73
CA TRP A 29 -8.26 13.12 -4.65
C TRP A 29 -7.05 13.55 -3.80
N ASN A 30 -6.20 14.42 -4.33
CA ASN A 30 -5.05 15.02 -3.66
C ASN A 30 -5.28 16.50 -3.29
N GLY A 31 -6.52 16.98 -3.36
CA GLY A 31 -6.90 18.36 -3.09
C GLY A 31 -8.19 18.40 -2.29
N VAL A 32 -9.22 19.03 -2.89
CA VAL A 32 -10.53 19.21 -2.28
C VAL A 32 -11.53 18.22 -2.88
N LEU A 33 -12.26 17.54 -2.01
CA LEU A 33 -13.39 16.68 -2.34
C LEU A 33 -14.67 17.29 -1.78
N GLU A 34 -15.67 17.41 -2.63
CA GLU A 34 -17.02 17.89 -2.31
C GLU A 34 -17.99 16.72 -2.30
N PHE A 35 -18.85 16.67 -1.29
CA PHE A 35 -19.87 15.65 -1.10
C PHE A 35 -21.24 16.32 -1.02
N THR A 36 -22.18 15.87 -1.86
CA THR A 36 -23.57 16.33 -1.86
C THR A 36 -24.47 15.17 -1.49
N TYR A 37 -25.16 15.31 -0.36
CA TYR A 37 -26.07 14.29 0.17
C TYR A 37 -27.50 14.53 -0.32
N SER A 38 -28.30 13.45 -0.38
CA SER A 38 -29.69 13.51 -0.83
C SER A 38 -30.61 14.35 0.07
N ASN A 39 -30.23 14.57 1.32
CA ASN A 39 -30.91 15.46 2.27
C ASN A 39 -30.60 16.96 2.05
N GLY A 40 -29.78 17.30 1.04
CA GLY A 40 -29.36 18.67 0.75
C GLY A 40 -28.11 19.13 1.52
N GLU A 41 -27.57 18.30 2.41
CA GLU A 41 -26.31 18.60 3.11
C GLU A 41 -25.13 18.54 2.13
N ASN A 42 -24.18 19.47 2.29
CA ASN A 42 -22.91 19.43 1.58
C ASN A 42 -21.75 19.35 2.57
N LYS A 43 -20.74 18.54 2.25
CA LYS A 43 -19.48 18.47 3.00
C LYS A 43 -18.30 18.66 2.08
N VAL A 44 -17.26 19.31 2.59
CA VAL A 44 -16.02 19.53 1.87
C VAL A 44 -14.88 18.96 2.70
N ILE A 45 -14.07 18.10 2.07
CA ILE A 45 -12.86 17.52 2.65
C ILE A 45 -11.67 18.08 1.88
N ASP A 46 -10.81 18.81 2.58
CA ASP A 46 -9.55 19.31 2.04
C ASP A 46 -8.41 18.44 2.56
N THR A 47 -7.89 17.57 1.69
CA THR A 47 -6.87 16.57 2.05
C THR A 47 -5.56 17.21 2.53
N SER A 48 -5.29 18.46 2.14
CA SER A 48 -4.10 19.21 2.56
C SER A 48 -4.15 19.67 4.02
N LYS A 49 -5.35 19.78 4.60
CA LYS A 49 -5.56 20.26 5.98
C LYS A 49 -5.47 19.15 7.03
N HIS A 50 -5.49 17.89 6.61
CA HIS A 50 -5.42 16.77 7.53
C HIS A 50 -3.96 16.40 7.86
N PRO A 51 -3.62 16.23 9.16
CA PRO A 51 -2.26 15.86 9.53
C PRO A 51 -1.92 14.44 9.09
N ILE A 52 -0.71 14.26 8.55
CA ILE A 52 -0.21 12.94 8.18
C ILE A 52 0.26 12.20 9.45
N ILE A 53 -0.50 11.21 9.88
CA ILE A 53 -0.14 10.35 11.01
C ILE A 53 0.82 9.27 10.54
N LYS A 54 2.10 9.38 10.92
CA LYS A 54 3.13 8.40 10.56
C LYS A 54 2.96 7.11 11.36
N LYS A 55 3.12 5.97 10.69
CA LYS A 55 3.19 4.65 11.36
C LYS A 55 4.37 4.60 12.34
N LYS A 56 4.12 4.13 13.56
CA LYS A 56 5.19 3.80 14.54
C LYS A 56 5.82 2.47 14.14
N ILE A 57 7.13 2.45 13.94
CA ILE A 57 7.87 1.28 13.46
C ILE A 57 9.11 1.12 14.34
N GLN A 58 9.49 -0.13 14.62
CA GLN A 58 10.66 -0.46 15.43
C GLN A 58 11.97 0.05 14.80
N PRO A 59 13.01 0.33 15.60
CA PRO A 59 14.36 0.58 15.12
C PRO A 59 14.87 -0.57 14.23
N ILE A 60 15.76 -0.27 13.27
CA ILE A 60 16.23 -1.25 12.27
C ILE A 60 16.95 -2.43 12.94
N GLU A 61 17.65 -2.17 14.04
CA GLU A 61 18.43 -3.14 14.81
C GLU A 61 17.52 -4.21 15.45
N LYS A 62 16.26 -3.85 15.71
CA LYS A 62 15.24 -4.74 16.28
C LYS A 62 14.35 -5.42 15.24
N GLN A 63 14.46 -5.04 13.97
CA GLN A 63 13.67 -5.64 12.89
C GLN A 63 14.30 -6.96 12.41
N GLY A 64 13.47 -7.91 11.98
CA GLY A 64 13.92 -9.13 11.32
C GLY A 64 14.61 -8.85 9.98
N GLN A 65 15.47 -9.78 9.55
CA GLN A 65 16.31 -9.61 8.34
C GLN A 65 15.52 -9.39 7.03
N TYR A 66 14.28 -9.88 6.96
CA TYR A 66 13.39 -9.76 5.79
C TYR A 66 12.31 -8.69 5.98
N GLU A 67 12.34 -7.92 7.07
CA GLU A 67 11.46 -6.76 7.21
C GLU A 67 11.92 -5.62 6.30
N SER A 68 10.96 -4.93 5.66
CA SER A 68 11.26 -4.08 4.51
C SER A 68 12.30 -3.00 4.78
N ARG A 69 12.24 -2.30 5.92
CA ARG A 69 13.21 -1.23 6.21
C ARG A 69 14.63 -1.77 6.40
N ARG A 70 14.79 -2.87 7.14
CA ARG A 70 16.09 -3.53 7.31
C ARG A 70 16.60 -4.14 6.00
N LEU A 71 15.73 -4.84 5.28
CA LEU A 71 16.07 -5.53 4.03
C LEU A 71 16.55 -4.55 2.96
N TRP A 72 15.93 -3.37 2.85
CA TRP A 72 16.23 -2.35 1.83
C TRP A 72 17.09 -1.18 2.34
N GLN A 73 17.66 -1.28 3.55
CA GLN A 73 18.33 -0.15 4.20
C GLN A 73 19.43 0.49 3.34
N HIS A 74 20.30 -0.32 2.71
CA HIS A 74 21.44 0.19 1.94
C HIS A 74 21.02 0.83 0.62
N VAL A 75 20.01 0.26 -0.05
CA VAL A 75 19.43 0.83 -1.27
C VAL A 75 18.82 2.20 -0.95
N THR A 76 17.97 2.26 0.08
CA THR A 76 17.29 3.51 0.44
C THR A 76 18.24 4.57 1.01
N ALA A 77 19.30 4.19 1.72
CA ALA A 77 20.34 5.11 2.16
C ALA A 77 21.10 5.71 0.96
N SER A 78 21.49 4.88 -0.01
CA SER A 78 22.18 5.32 -1.22
C SER A 78 21.32 6.25 -2.08
N LEU A 79 20.03 5.92 -2.26
CA LEU A 79 19.08 6.78 -2.96
C LEU A 79 18.91 8.14 -2.29
N LYS A 80 18.80 8.16 -0.95
CA LYS A 80 18.72 9.44 -0.20
C LYS A 80 20.00 10.27 -0.32
N GLY A 81 21.15 9.63 -0.44
CA GLY A 81 22.43 10.29 -0.69
C GLY A 81 22.68 10.66 -2.15
N GLY A 82 21.78 10.33 -3.08
CA GLY A 82 21.97 10.57 -4.51
C GLY A 82 22.99 9.64 -5.19
N HIS A 83 23.43 8.57 -4.51
CA HIS A 83 24.40 7.62 -5.04
C HIS A 83 23.68 6.51 -5.83
N LEU A 84 23.36 6.77 -7.10
CA LEU A 84 22.57 5.86 -7.95
C LEU A 84 23.28 4.54 -8.25
N ASP A 85 24.59 4.58 -8.50
CA ASP A 85 25.38 3.37 -8.80
C ASP A 85 25.41 2.44 -7.59
N ALA A 86 25.70 2.99 -6.40
CA ALA A 86 25.68 2.24 -5.14
C ALA A 86 24.29 1.67 -4.84
N ALA A 87 23.22 2.43 -5.09
CA ALA A 87 21.85 1.92 -4.94
C ALA A 87 21.57 0.72 -5.86
N THR A 88 22.05 0.80 -7.10
CA THR A 88 21.91 -0.27 -8.11
C THR A 88 22.67 -1.53 -7.69
N ASP A 89 23.90 -1.38 -7.22
CA ASP A 89 24.72 -2.50 -6.73
C ASP A 89 24.11 -3.18 -5.51
N HIS A 90 23.64 -2.39 -4.52
CA HIS A 90 22.94 -2.93 -3.36
C HIS A 90 21.64 -3.65 -3.75
N LYS A 91 20.86 -3.10 -4.68
CA LYS A 91 19.64 -3.73 -5.21
C LYS A 91 19.98 -5.06 -5.89
N ARG A 92 20.98 -5.06 -6.77
CA ARG A 92 21.44 -6.25 -7.49
C ARG A 92 21.88 -7.35 -6.51
N CYS A 93 22.69 -7.02 -5.51
CA CYS A 93 23.15 -7.98 -4.50
C CYS A 93 21.97 -8.66 -3.77
N LEU A 94 20.98 -7.87 -3.36
CA LEU A 94 19.76 -8.35 -2.68
C LEU A 94 18.95 -9.28 -3.59
N GLU A 95 18.71 -8.88 -4.84
CA GLU A 95 17.94 -9.65 -5.81
C GLU A 95 18.66 -10.92 -6.26
N ASP A 96 19.99 -10.87 -6.45
CA ASP A 96 20.83 -12.03 -6.74
C ASP A 96 20.74 -13.06 -5.61
N ARG A 97 20.76 -12.62 -4.35
CA ARG A 97 20.54 -13.49 -3.18
C ARG A 97 19.17 -14.15 -3.23
N GLN A 98 18.09 -13.40 -3.45
CA GLN A 98 16.74 -13.98 -3.53
C GLN A 98 16.58 -14.95 -4.70
N ARG A 99 17.22 -14.68 -5.86
CA ARG A 99 17.26 -15.60 -7.00
C ARG A 99 17.96 -16.90 -6.67
N ARG A 100 19.07 -16.86 -5.91
CA ARG A 100 19.74 -18.09 -5.42
C ARG A 100 18.88 -18.87 -4.44
N GLU A 101 18.27 -18.20 -3.47
CA GLU A 101 17.34 -18.84 -2.51
C GLU A 101 16.15 -19.50 -3.22
N ALA A 102 15.63 -18.87 -4.29
CA ALA A 102 14.57 -19.43 -5.12
C ALA A 102 15.00 -20.69 -5.88
N LYS A 103 16.20 -20.67 -6.50
CA LYS A 103 16.77 -21.83 -7.16
C LYS A 103 16.99 -22.99 -6.18
N GLN A 104 17.49 -22.70 -4.99
CA GLN A 104 17.68 -23.71 -3.95
C GLN A 104 16.36 -24.34 -3.53
N ARG A 105 15.31 -23.53 -3.30
CA ARG A 105 13.95 -24.02 -2.99
C ARG A 105 13.38 -24.91 -4.08
N ALA A 106 13.57 -24.55 -5.34
CA ALA A 106 13.13 -25.37 -6.47
C ALA A 106 13.88 -26.71 -6.51
N ALA A 107 15.19 -26.70 -6.34
CA ALA A 107 16.02 -27.92 -6.31
C ALA A 107 15.65 -28.84 -5.13
N SER A 108 15.33 -28.27 -3.96
CA SER A 108 14.93 -29.01 -2.77
C SER A 108 13.44 -29.35 -2.72
N HIS A 109 12.67 -29.11 -3.80
CA HIS A 109 11.21 -29.31 -3.86
C HIS A 109 10.46 -28.68 -2.67
N SER A 110 10.98 -27.56 -2.14
CA SER A 110 10.46 -26.89 -0.95
C SER A 110 9.72 -25.62 -1.39
N PRO A 111 8.38 -25.65 -1.51
CA PRO A 111 7.62 -24.49 -1.97
C PRO A 111 7.74 -23.32 -0.99
N TRP A 112 7.75 -22.10 -1.52
CA TRP A 112 7.66 -20.90 -0.68
C TRP A 112 6.29 -20.85 -0.01
N LYS A 113 6.28 -20.65 1.31
CA LYS A 113 5.06 -20.49 2.10
C LYS A 113 5.06 -19.10 2.75
N PRO A 114 4.06 -18.25 2.46
CA PRO A 114 3.91 -16.97 3.15
C PRO A 114 3.80 -17.18 4.67
N LYS A 115 4.48 -16.34 5.44
CA LYS A 115 4.57 -16.48 6.91
C LYS A 115 3.27 -16.12 7.64
N TYR A 116 2.49 -15.21 7.08
CA TYR A 116 1.38 -14.56 7.78
C TYR A 116 0.00 -14.79 7.14
N PHE A 117 -0.04 -15.39 5.95
CA PHE A 117 -1.25 -15.50 5.15
C PHE A 117 -1.43 -16.92 4.62
N ILE A 118 -2.68 -17.37 4.59
CA ILE A 118 -3.13 -18.62 3.96
C ILE A 118 -3.90 -18.26 2.70
N LYS A 119 -3.72 -19.05 1.64
CA LYS A 119 -4.53 -18.93 0.43
C LYS A 119 -5.92 -19.54 0.68
N GLU A 120 -6.98 -18.75 0.55
CA GLU A 120 -8.38 -19.20 0.60
C GLU A 120 -9.06 -18.83 -0.73
N GLY A 121 -9.36 -19.82 -1.57
CA GLY A 121 -9.86 -19.60 -2.94
C GLY A 121 -8.88 -18.79 -3.79
N GLU A 122 -9.37 -17.69 -4.36
CA GLU A 122 -8.56 -16.69 -5.10
C GLU A 122 -7.92 -15.63 -4.18
N GLY A 123 -8.22 -15.66 -2.88
CA GLY A 123 -7.80 -14.66 -1.91
C GLY A 123 -6.71 -15.12 -0.94
N TRP A 124 -6.26 -14.18 -0.11
CA TRP A 124 -5.32 -14.42 1.00
C TRP A 124 -5.95 -13.94 2.31
N VAL A 125 -5.98 -14.84 3.30
CA VAL A 125 -6.51 -14.55 4.63
C VAL A 125 -5.36 -14.58 5.64
N TYR A 126 -5.29 -13.56 6.48
CA TYR A 126 -4.32 -13.51 7.57
C TYR A 126 -4.61 -14.65 8.56
N HIS A 127 -3.58 -15.28 9.12
CA HIS A 127 -3.76 -16.44 10.01
C HIS A 127 -4.74 -16.20 11.16
N ASN A 128 -4.68 -15.02 11.79
CA ASN A 128 -5.51 -14.66 12.94
C ASN A 128 -6.31 -13.38 12.64
N PRO A 129 -7.30 -13.44 11.75
CA PRO A 129 -7.99 -12.24 11.31
C PRO A 129 -8.88 -11.71 12.45
N LEU A 130 -8.93 -10.39 12.59
CA LEU A 130 -9.61 -9.73 13.71
C LEU A 130 -11.13 -10.02 13.76
N TRP A 131 -11.74 -10.41 12.64
CA TRP A 131 -13.16 -10.74 12.55
C TRP A 131 -13.50 -12.20 12.86
N LYS A 132 -12.50 -13.10 12.96
CA LYS A 132 -12.70 -14.50 13.39
C LYS A 132 -12.32 -14.74 14.85
N ALA A 133 -11.75 -13.74 15.53
CA ALA A 133 -11.46 -13.80 16.96
C ALA A 133 -12.75 -13.52 17.74
N GLN A 134 -13.58 -14.57 17.91
CA GLN A 134 -14.76 -14.58 18.77
C GLN A 134 -14.86 -15.93 19.47
#